data_AF-A0A354Z064-F1
#
_entry.id   AF-A0A354Z064-F1
#
_cell.length_a   1.000
_cell.length_b   1.000
_cell.length_c   1.000
_cell.angle_alpha   90.00
_cell.angle_beta   90.00
_cell.angle_gamma   90.00
#
_symmetry.space_group_name_H-M   'P 1'
#
loop_
_entity.id
_entity.type
_entity.pdbx_description
1 polymer ?
#
loop_
_entity_poly.entity_id
_entity_poly.type
_entity_poly.pdbx_seq_one_letter_code
_entity_poly.pdbx_strand_id
1 'polypeptide(L)'
;MPVEPIRSPSQPSTPQVRVERIGREGEPVLVVDGFSGVPTRWIESAGQGAMQAIGPHYPGLRRATEPDYLTAVGPLLAKVISTVFGYPAGAHVAESWYSIVTTPPARLQPIQRLPHFDGVEDARLAVLHFLCDPSHGGTA
;
A
#
# COMPACT_ATOMS: atom_id res chain seq x y z
N MET A 1 -23.74 -23.70 11.04
CA MET A 1 -23.29 -22.30 10.99
C MET A 1 -23.71 -21.75 9.65
N PRO A 2 -24.64 -20.80 9.54
CA PRO A 2 -24.99 -20.23 8.25
C PRO A 2 -23.80 -19.40 7.76
N VAL A 3 -23.41 -19.62 6.50
CA VAL A 3 -22.40 -18.84 5.79
C VAL A 3 -23.06 -17.52 5.42
N GLU A 4 -22.56 -16.40 5.93
CA GLU A 4 -23.02 -15.07 5.49
C GLU A 4 -22.74 -14.89 3.99
N PRO A 5 -23.66 -14.26 3.23
CA PRO A 5 -23.42 -13.99 1.83
C PRO A 5 -22.25 -13.01 1.68
N ILE A 6 -21.34 -13.33 0.76
CA ILE A 6 -20.29 -12.42 0.28
C ILE A 6 -21.00 -11.15 -0.21
N ARG A 7 -20.77 -10.02 0.45
CA ARG A 7 -21.29 -8.72 0.02
C ARG A 7 -20.83 -8.47 -1.41
N SER A 8 -21.77 -8.14 -2.30
CA SER A 8 -21.48 -7.74 -3.66
C SER A 8 -20.48 -6.57 -3.67
N PRO A 9 -19.55 -6.49 -4.65
CA PRO A 9 -18.64 -5.36 -4.74
C PRO A 9 -19.47 -4.08 -4.89
N SER A 10 -19.32 -3.17 -3.92
CA SER A 10 -19.89 -1.83 -4.00
C SER A 10 -19.38 -1.13 -5.26
N GLN A 11 -20.27 -0.42 -5.96
CA GLN A 11 -19.94 0.45 -7.10
C GLN A 11 -18.67 1.28 -6.81
N PRO A 12 -17.88 1.65 -7.84
CA PRO A 12 -16.70 2.47 -7.62
C PRO A 12 -17.13 3.80 -7.00
N SER A 13 -16.84 3.95 -5.70
CA SER A 13 -17.03 5.19 -4.97
C SER A 13 -16.01 6.20 -5.50
N THR A 14 -16.43 7.44 -5.71
CA THR A 14 -15.50 8.55 -5.95
C THR A 14 -14.39 8.52 -4.90
N PRO A 15 -13.10 8.60 -5.31
CA PRO A 15 -12.00 8.57 -4.34
C PRO A 15 -12.14 9.69 -3.31
N GLN A 16 -12.04 9.34 -2.03
CA GLN A 16 -12.04 10.33 -0.94
C GLN A 16 -10.60 10.61 -0.55
N VAL A 17 -10.24 11.89 -0.50
CA VAL A 17 -8.85 12.31 -0.29
C VAL A 17 -8.77 13.14 0.97
N ARG A 18 -7.83 12.78 1.86
CA ARG A 18 -7.55 13.53 3.08
C ARG A 18 -6.04 13.63 3.30
N VAL A 19 -5.59 14.81 3.69
CA VAL A 19 -4.20 15.06 4.12
C VAL A 19 -4.18 15.22 5.62
N GLU A 20 -3.39 14.40 6.29
CA GLU A 20 -3.06 14.54 7.70
C GLU A 20 -1.69 15.20 7.86
N ARG A 21 -1.48 15.86 8.99
CA ARG A 21 -0.18 16.42 9.39
C ARG A 21 0.24 15.72 10.67
N ILE A 22 1.33 14.96 10.60
CA ILE A 22 1.80 14.10 11.70
C ILE A 22 3.09 14.66 12.30
N GLY A 23 3.26 14.49 13.60
CA GLY A 23 4.46 14.92 14.33
C GLY A 23 4.52 16.43 14.57
N ARG A 24 5.65 16.88 15.14
CA ARG A 24 5.92 18.32 15.36
C ARG A 24 6.38 18.99 14.07
N GLU A 25 6.94 18.19 13.18
CA GLU A 25 7.47 18.55 11.88
C GLU A 25 6.33 18.86 10.89
N GLY A 26 5.12 18.36 11.15
CA GLY A 26 3.96 18.57 10.29
C GLY A 26 4.07 17.80 8.98
N GLU A 27 4.69 16.62 9.02
CA GLU A 27 4.90 15.79 7.84
C GLU A 27 3.55 15.38 7.23
N PRO A 28 3.32 15.62 5.92
CA PRO A 28 2.05 15.26 5.29
C PRO A 28 1.91 13.75 5.13
N VAL A 29 0.75 13.21 5.52
CA VAL A 29 0.32 11.86 5.17
C VAL A 29 -0.95 11.95 4.34
N LEU A 30 -0.92 11.43 3.12
CA LEU A 30 -2.09 11.38 2.25
C LEU A 30 -2.82 10.05 2.41
N VAL A 31 -4.11 10.11 2.72
CA VAL A 31 -5.02 8.97 2.72
C VAL A 31 -5.99 9.10 1.55
N VAL A 32 -6.11 8.05 0.76
CA VAL A 32 -7.05 7.98 -0.38
C VAL A 32 -7.91 6.72 -0.30
N ASP A 33 -9.17 6.90 0.08
CA ASP A 33 -10.15 5.82 0.07
C ASP A 33 -10.74 5.65 -1.33
N GLY A 34 -10.98 4.40 -1.75
CA GLY A 34 -11.46 4.11 -3.10
C GLY A 34 -10.42 4.37 -4.20
N PHE A 35 -9.13 4.37 -3.86
CA PHE A 35 -8.01 4.77 -4.72
C PHE A 35 -8.03 4.20 -6.15
N SER A 36 -8.16 2.88 -6.28
CA SER A 36 -8.02 2.22 -7.59
C SER A 36 -9.33 2.03 -8.35
N GLY A 37 -10.49 2.13 -7.70
CA GLY A 37 -11.81 1.83 -8.29
C GLY A 37 -12.03 0.39 -8.76
N VAL A 38 -10.98 -0.43 -8.85
CA VAL A 38 -11.00 -1.83 -9.31
C VAL A 38 -10.11 -2.72 -8.44
N PRO A 39 -10.31 -2.77 -7.11
CA PRO A 39 -9.44 -3.52 -6.19
C PRO A 39 -9.34 -5.01 -6.55
N THR A 40 -10.43 -5.62 -7.04
CA THR A 40 -10.48 -7.03 -7.46
C THR A 40 -9.41 -7.37 -8.50
N ARG A 41 -9.18 -6.48 -9.48
CA ARG A 41 -8.14 -6.68 -10.50
C ARG A 41 -6.75 -6.84 -9.88
N TRP A 42 -6.44 -6.02 -8.90
CA TRP A 42 -5.12 -6.01 -8.26
C TRP A 42 -4.96 -7.18 -7.28
N ILE A 43 -6.05 -7.60 -6.62
CA ILE A 43 -6.07 -8.83 -5.83
C ILE A 43 -5.78 -10.05 -6.72
N GLU A 44 -6.45 -10.15 -7.88
CA GLU A 44 -6.22 -11.24 -8.83
C GLU A 44 -4.79 -11.24 -9.37
N SER A 45 -4.26 -10.07 -9.75
CA SER A 45 -2.86 -9.90 -10.17
C SER A 45 -1.88 -10.29 -9.06
N ALA A 46 -2.11 -9.87 -7.81
CA ALA A 46 -1.28 -10.24 -6.67
C ALA A 46 -1.27 -11.76 -6.42
N GLY A 47 -2.41 -12.44 -6.65
CA GLY A 47 -2.56 -13.89 -6.51
C GLY A 47 -1.91 -14.71 -7.62
N GLN A 48 -1.46 -14.09 -8.71
CA GLN A 48 -0.75 -14.77 -9.77
C GLN A 48 0.75 -14.86 -9.44
N GLY A 49 1.35 -16.01 -9.67
CA GLY A 49 2.81 -16.19 -9.54
C GLY A 49 3.34 -16.43 -8.12
N ALA A 50 4.63 -16.75 -8.05
CA ALA A 50 5.28 -17.11 -6.80
C ALA A 50 5.75 -15.87 -6.03
N MET A 51 5.44 -15.84 -4.73
CA MET A 51 5.97 -14.83 -3.80
C MET A 51 7.19 -15.38 -3.06
N GLN A 52 8.08 -14.48 -2.64
CA GLN A 52 9.31 -14.80 -1.93
C GLN A 52 9.38 -14.05 -0.60
N ALA A 53 10.19 -14.52 0.35
CA ALA A 53 10.36 -13.82 1.62
C ALA A 53 10.88 -12.38 1.41
N ILE A 54 10.31 -11.41 2.15
CA ILE A 54 10.67 -9.99 2.00
C ILE A 54 12.11 -9.73 2.42
N GLY A 55 12.53 -10.37 3.52
CA GLY A 55 13.85 -10.22 4.13
C GLY A 55 13.77 -10.38 5.66
N PRO A 56 14.85 -10.07 6.39
CA PRO A 56 14.88 -10.22 7.85
C PRO A 56 14.09 -9.14 8.59
N HIS A 57 13.96 -7.94 8.00
CA HIS A 57 13.37 -6.78 8.70
C HIS A 57 11.85 -6.70 8.61
N TYR A 58 11.24 -7.29 7.58
CA TYR A 58 9.80 -7.26 7.37
C TYR A 58 9.26 -8.69 7.29
N PRO A 59 8.12 -9.00 7.92
CA PRO A 59 7.54 -10.33 7.86
C PRO A 59 6.79 -10.57 6.55
N GLY A 60 6.64 -11.84 6.19
CA GLY A 60 5.79 -12.26 5.08
C GLY A 60 6.49 -12.40 3.75
N LEU A 61 5.70 -12.30 2.69
CA LEU A 61 6.09 -12.61 1.31
C LEU A 61 5.81 -11.42 0.40
N ARG A 62 6.58 -11.30 -0.69
CA ARG A 62 6.37 -10.32 -1.74
C ARG A 62 6.72 -10.82 -3.15
N ARG A 63 6.22 -10.11 -4.14
CA ARG A 63 6.55 -10.24 -5.57
C ARG A 63 6.43 -8.88 -6.24
N ALA A 64 7.25 -8.62 -7.25
CA ALA A 64 7.20 -7.35 -7.97
C ALA A 64 5.83 -7.16 -8.62
N THR A 65 5.31 -5.94 -8.62
CA THR A 65 4.09 -5.63 -9.37
C THR A 65 4.34 -5.68 -10.87
N GLU A 66 3.33 -6.02 -11.65
CA GLU A 66 3.36 -5.88 -13.10
C GLU A 66 3.39 -4.39 -13.54
N PRO A 67 3.96 -4.06 -14.73
CA PRO A 67 4.03 -2.68 -15.21
C PRO A 67 2.67 -1.99 -15.40
N ASP A 68 1.61 -2.76 -15.60
CA ASP A 68 0.25 -2.24 -15.78
C ASP A 68 -0.28 -1.59 -14.50
N TYR A 69 0.15 -2.04 -13.33
CA TYR A 69 -0.17 -1.42 -12.04
C TYR A 69 0.32 0.03 -11.99
N LEU A 70 1.61 0.25 -12.23
CA LEU A 70 2.21 1.59 -12.23
C LEU A 70 1.65 2.47 -13.35
N THR A 71 1.31 1.88 -14.49
CA THR A 71 0.62 2.59 -15.58
C THR A 71 -0.76 3.09 -15.12
N ALA A 72 -1.50 2.29 -14.37
CA ALA A 72 -2.84 2.64 -13.90
C ALA A 72 -2.82 3.71 -12.80
N VAL A 73 -1.90 3.62 -11.83
CA VAL A 73 -1.89 4.51 -10.65
C VAL A 73 -0.95 5.71 -10.79
N GLY A 74 0.02 5.63 -11.71
CA GLY A 74 1.08 6.62 -11.90
C GLY A 74 0.60 8.06 -12.10
N PRO A 75 -0.42 8.34 -12.94
CA PRO A 75 -0.92 9.71 -13.12
C PRO A 75 -1.45 10.34 -11.82
N LEU A 76 -2.13 9.55 -10.98
CA LEU A 76 -2.61 10.01 -9.68
C LEU A 76 -1.45 10.25 -8.72
N LEU A 77 -0.48 9.32 -8.65
CA LEU A 77 0.71 9.47 -7.83
C LEU A 77 1.51 10.72 -8.24
N ALA A 78 1.73 10.97 -9.54
CA ALA A 78 2.43 12.15 -10.02
C ALA A 78 1.73 13.46 -9.60
N LYS A 79 0.40 13.50 -9.68
CA LYS A 79 -0.39 14.64 -9.21
C LYS A 79 -0.24 14.85 -7.71
N VAL A 80 -0.31 13.78 -6.92
CA VAL A 80 -0.14 13.82 -5.46
C VAL A 80 1.25 14.30 -5.07
N ILE A 81 2.29 13.72 -5.68
CA ILE A 81 3.70 14.06 -5.44
C ILE A 81 3.96 15.55 -5.70
N SER A 82 3.40 16.08 -6.78
CA SER A 82 3.51 17.51 -7.10
C SER A 82 2.71 18.40 -6.14
N THR A 83 1.44 18.06 -5.89
CA THR A 83 0.50 18.98 -5.19
C THR A 83 0.54 18.89 -3.66
N VAL A 84 0.83 17.73 -3.09
CA VAL A 84 0.82 17.49 -1.65
C VAL A 84 2.24 17.55 -1.07
N PHE A 85 3.20 16.96 -1.77
CA PHE A 85 4.58 16.83 -1.31
C PHE A 85 5.54 17.87 -1.92
N GLY A 86 5.09 18.66 -2.89
CA GLY A 86 5.86 19.78 -3.43
C GLY A 86 7.00 19.39 -4.38
N TYR A 87 6.90 18.23 -5.03
CA TYR A 87 7.90 17.76 -6.01
C TYR A 87 7.35 17.86 -7.45
N PRO A 88 7.41 19.03 -8.10
CA PRO A 88 6.79 19.25 -9.42
C PRO A 88 7.47 18.49 -10.56
N ALA A 89 8.73 18.09 -10.38
CA ALA A 89 9.45 17.24 -11.34
C ALA A 89 8.98 15.77 -11.30
N GLY A 90 8.10 15.41 -10.35
CA GLY A 90 7.63 14.04 -10.14
C GLY A 90 8.61 13.22 -9.31
N ALA A 91 8.50 11.90 -9.43
CA ALA A 91 9.38 10.93 -8.77
C ALA A 91 9.73 9.79 -9.73
N HIS A 92 10.78 9.06 -9.39
CA HIS A 92 11.09 7.77 -9.99
C HIS A 92 10.60 6.66 -9.07
N VAL A 93 10.11 5.56 -9.64
CA VAL A 93 9.74 4.38 -8.87
C VAL A 93 11.02 3.61 -8.56
N ALA A 94 11.44 3.61 -7.29
CA ALA A 94 12.56 2.79 -6.84
C ALA A 94 12.16 1.30 -6.78
N GLU A 95 11.03 1.02 -6.15
CA GLU A 95 10.53 -0.33 -5.90
C GLU A 95 9.00 -0.35 -5.91
N SER A 96 8.41 -1.46 -6.36
CA SER A 96 6.96 -1.68 -6.34
C SER A 96 6.65 -3.16 -6.17
N TRP A 97 5.94 -3.52 -5.09
CA TRP A 97 5.74 -4.89 -4.66
C TRP A 97 4.29 -5.16 -4.25
N TYR A 98 3.75 -6.30 -4.65
CA TYR A 98 2.66 -6.93 -3.89
C TYR A 98 3.27 -7.63 -2.69
N SER A 99 2.73 -7.38 -1.50
CA SER A 99 3.22 -7.96 -0.24
C SER A 99 2.07 -8.48 0.61
N ILE A 100 2.30 -9.56 1.34
CA ILE A 100 1.34 -10.13 2.30
C ILE A 100 2.06 -10.66 3.52
N VAL A 101 1.59 -10.26 4.71
CA VAL A 101 2.10 -10.76 5.98
C VAL A 101 1.47 -12.11 6.27
N THR A 102 2.27 -13.17 6.18
CA THR A 102 1.84 -14.55 6.45
C THR A 102 2.36 -15.10 7.79
N THR A 103 3.24 -14.34 8.45
CA THR A 103 3.86 -14.76 9.71
C THR A 103 2.95 -14.39 10.89
N PRO A 104 2.49 -15.35 11.72
CA PRO A 104 1.66 -15.04 12.87
C PRO A 104 2.40 -14.13 13.87
N PRO A 105 1.69 -13.26 14.61
CA PRO A 105 2.31 -12.33 15.56
C PRO A 105 3.25 -12.99 16.57
N ALA A 106 2.90 -14.19 17.07
CA ALA A 106 3.72 -14.96 18.02
C ALA A 106 5.05 -15.48 17.44
N ARG A 107 5.23 -15.44 16.11
CA ARG A 107 6.44 -15.87 15.39
C ARG A 107 7.24 -14.72 14.80
N LEU A 108 6.80 -13.48 14.99
CA LEU A 108 7.56 -12.31 14.55
C LEU A 108 8.84 -12.17 15.36
N GLN A 109 9.94 -11.93 14.66
CA GLN A 109 11.21 -11.60 15.30
C GLN A 109 11.15 -10.20 15.91
N PRO A 110 11.93 -9.88 16.95
CA PRO A 110 11.94 -8.54 17.54
C PRO A 110 12.16 -7.43 16.51
N ILE A 111 13.08 -7.61 15.56
CA ILE A 111 13.38 -6.63 14.52
C ILE A 111 12.17 -6.32 13.62
N GLN A 112 11.25 -7.27 13.45
CA GLN A 112 10.02 -7.13 12.65
C GLN A 112 8.88 -6.41 13.38
N ARG A 113 9.12 -5.99 14.64
CA ARG A 113 8.11 -5.37 15.52
C ARG A 113 8.51 -3.97 15.97
N LEU A 114 9.73 -3.56 15.67
CA LEU A 114 10.23 -2.24 16.05
C LEU A 114 9.78 -1.20 15.02
N PRO A 115 9.55 0.06 15.45
CA PRO A 115 9.48 1.18 14.53
C PRO A 115 10.72 1.20 13.64
N HIS A 116 10.53 1.41 12.34
CA HIS A 116 11.60 1.41 11.34
C HIS A 116 11.38 2.54 10.34
N PHE A 117 12.40 2.77 9.52
CA PHE A 117 12.37 3.63 8.35
C PHE A 117 12.78 2.79 7.13
N ASP A 118 12.26 3.16 5.96
CA ASP A 118 12.53 2.44 4.70
C ASP A 118 13.80 2.94 3.98
N GLY A 119 14.31 4.10 4.38
CA GLY A 119 15.53 4.71 3.86
C GLY A 119 15.90 5.99 4.61
N VAL A 120 17.08 6.54 4.29
CA VAL A 120 17.62 7.76 4.91
C VAL A 120 17.58 8.96 3.98
N GLU A 121 17.06 8.79 2.76
CA GLU A 121 16.99 9.85 1.76
C GLU A 121 15.80 10.78 2.03
N ASP A 122 16.07 12.08 2.09
CA ASP A 122 15.06 13.11 2.42
C ASP A 122 13.85 13.13 1.46
N ALA A 123 14.03 12.69 0.21
CA ALA A 123 13.01 12.73 -0.83
C ALA A 123 12.38 11.34 -1.12
N ARG A 124 12.46 10.40 -0.17
CA ARG A 124 11.84 9.08 -0.29
C ARG A 124 10.38 9.12 0.17
N LEU A 125 9.47 8.70 -0.72
CA LEU A 125 8.06 8.52 -0.39
C LEU A 125 7.72 7.02 -0.32
N ALA A 126 7.11 6.62 0.80
CA ALA A 126 6.52 5.29 0.95
C ALA A 126 5.04 5.33 0.54
N VAL A 127 4.59 4.33 -0.21
CA VAL A 127 3.20 4.21 -0.66
C VAL A 127 2.68 2.82 -0.29
N LEU A 128 1.54 2.78 0.42
CA LEU A 128 0.80 1.57 0.71
C LEU A 128 -0.56 1.63 0.02
N HIS A 129 -0.83 0.67 -0.85
CA HIS A 129 -2.15 0.46 -1.45
C HIS A 129 -2.73 -0.82 -0.88
N PHE A 130 -3.62 -0.67 0.10
CA PHE A 130 -4.27 -1.80 0.75
C PHE A 130 -5.29 -2.42 -0.21
N LEU A 131 -5.13 -3.72 -0.46
CA LEU A 131 -6.02 -4.51 -1.32
C LEU A 131 -6.98 -5.40 -0.52
N CYS A 132 -6.80 -5.52 0.80
CA CYS A 132 -7.65 -6.31 1.66
C CYS A 132 -8.86 -5.52 2.16
N ASP A 133 -9.94 -6.23 2.49
CA ASP A 133 -11.09 -5.64 3.14
C ASP A 133 -10.79 -5.35 4.64
N PRO A 134 -11.63 -4.55 5.32
CA PRO A 134 -11.38 -4.14 6.70
C PRO A 134 -11.24 -5.26 7.73
N SER A 135 -11.79 -6.45 7.47
CA SER A 135 -11.69 -7.60 8.38
C SER A 135 -10.27 -8.15 8.54
N HIS A 136 -9.35 -7.83 7.62
CA HIS A 136 -7.96 -8.29 7.64
C HIS A 136 -7.02 -7.39 8.48
N GLY A 137 -7.54 -6.30 9.06
CA GLY A 137 -6.78 -5.39 9.93
C GLY A 137 -5.70 -4.59 9.19
N GLY A 138 -4.64 -4.19 9.90
CA GLY A 138 -3.48 -3.50 9.31
C GLY A 138 -3.58 -1.98 9.17
N THR A 139 -4.69 -1.39 9.65
CA THR A 139 -5.13 0.04 9.71
C THR A 139 -6.47 0.32 9.00
N ALA A 140 -7.24 -0.71 8.62
CA ALA A 140 -8.62 -0.57 8.17
C ALA A 140 -9.64 -0.48 9.32
#